data_AF-A0A923GLY7-F1
#
_entry.id   AF-A0A923GLY7-F1
#
_cell.length_a   1.000
_cell.length_b   1.000
_cell.length_c   1.000
_cell.angle_alpha   90.00
_cell.angle_beta   90.00
_cell.angle_gamma   90.00
#
_symmetry.space_group_name_H-M   'P 1'
#
loop_
_entity.id
_entity.type
_entity.pdbx_description
1 polymer ?
#
loop_
_entity_poly.entity_id
_entity_poly.type
_entity_poly.pdbx_seq_one_letter_code
_entity_poly.pdbx_strand_id
1 'polypeptide(L)'
;MFEAGFSELLLVGIVALLVLGPERLPVAARTLGRSLGQARRAMNGLRAQLEREIDMPDLDSAPLQRLEQEIRQGISLEAEPASDTVPPPTAREISS
;
A
#
# COMPACT_ATOMS: atom_id res chain seq x y z
N MET A 1 -1.73 -14.38 19.18
CA MET A 1 -1.19 -15.13 20.33
C MET A 1 0.11 -15.75 19.87
N PHE A 2 1.14 -14.92 19.78
CA PHE A 2 2.55 -15.20 19.41
C PHE A 2 3.15 -13.80 19.43
N GLU A 3 3.30 -13.25 20.62
CA GLU A 3 4.10 -12.04 20.77
C GLU A 3 5.54 -12.48 20.50
N ALA A 4 6.27 -11.76 19.66
CA ALA A 4 7.66 -12.08 19.35
C ALA A 4 8.53 -11.84 20.60
N GLY A 5 8.43 -12.74 21.57
CA GLY A 5 9.12 -12.73 22.85
C GLY A 5 10.38 -13.59 22.80
N PHE A 6 11.24 -13.38 23.78
CA PHE A 6 12.47 -14.15 23.94
C PHE A 6 12.21 -15.66 24.12
N SER A 7 11.11 -16.01 24.79
CA SER A 7 10.63 -17.38 25.00
C SER A 7 10.39 -18.14 23.70
N GLU A 8 9.62 -17.57 22.78
CA GLU A 8 9.32 -18.17 21.49
C GLU A 8 10.59 -18.38 20.66
N LEU A 9 11.49 -17.38 20.62
CA LEU A 9 12.75 -17.50 19.90
C LEU A 9 13.62 -18.62 20.45
N LEU A 10 13.66 -18.79 21.78
CA LEU A 10 14.38 -19.89 22.40
C LEU A 10 13.79 -21.25 22.02
N LEU A 11 12.46 -21.39 22.07
CA LEU A 11 11.77 -22.62 21.70
C LEU A 11 12.03 -23.00 20.23
N VAL A 12 11.86 -22.04 19.31
CA VAL A 12 12.15 -22.22 17.88
C VAL A 12 13.62 -22.57 17.67
N GLY A 13 14.53 -21.92 18.40
CA GLY A 13 15.96 -22.22 18.39
C GLY A 13 16.26 -23.66 18.78
N ILE A 14 15.67 -24.15 19.88
CA ILE A 14 15.83 -25.55 20.33
C ILE A 14 15.30 -26.51 19.27
N VAL A 15 14.10 -26.28 18.74
CA VAL A 15 13.53 -27.14 17.68
C VAL A 15 14.41 -27.14 16.44
N ALA A 16 14.89 -25.98 16.00
CA ALA A 16 15.78 -25.87 14.86
C ALA A 16 17.11 -26.59 15.09
N LEU A 17 17.68 -26.53 16.30
CA LEU A 17 18.87 -27.27 16.68
C LEU A 17 18.62 -28.79 16.66
N LEU A 18 17.44 -29.25 17.04
CA LEU A 18 17.10 -30.68 17.05
C LEU A 18 16.88 -31.23 15.64
N VAL A 19 16.19 -30.48 14.78
CA VAL A 19 15.84 -30.89 13.41
C VAL A 19 17.03 -30.80 12.47
N LEU A 20 17.73 -29.66 12.48
CA LEU A 20 18.83 -29.39 11.55
C LEU A 20 20.18 -29.80 12.13
N GLY A 21 20.33 -29.76 13.45
CA GLY A 21 21.58 -30.00 14.16
C GLY A 21 22.32 -28.70 14.54
N PRO A 22 23.04 -28.68 15.68
CA PRO A 22 23.77 -27.51 16.15
C PRO A 22 24.89 -27.04 15.22
N GLU A 23 25.48 -27.94 14.43
CA GLU A 23 26.52 -27.58 13.47
C GLU A 23 25.96 -27.01 12.16
N ARG A 24 24.76 -27.44 11.75
CA ARG A 24 24.18 -27.07 10.44
C ARG A 24 23.31 -25.81 10.50
N LEU A 25 22.67 -25.53 11.63
CA LEU A 25 21.93 -24.29 11.85
C LEU A 25 22.77 -23.03 11.57
N PRO A 26 23.97 -22.83 12.16
CA PRO A 26 24.77 -21.63 11.89
C PRO A 26 25.22 -21.55 10.43
N VAL A 27 25.46 -22.68 9.77
CA VAL A 27 25.81 -22.71 8.35
C VAL A 27 24.61 -22.27 7.49
N ALA A 28 23.41 -22.79 7.75
CA ALA A 28 22.20 -22.40 7.04
C ALA A 28 21.86 -20.91 7.25
N ALA A 29 21.94 -20.43 8.49
CA ALA A 29 21.73 -19.03 8.82
C ALA A 29 22.74 -18.11 8.12
N ARG A 30 24.02 -18.51 8.05
CA ARG A 30 25.05 -17.76 7.31
C ARG A 30 24.77 -17.74 5.80
N THR A 31 24.36 -18.86 5.21
CA THR A 31 24.06 -18.94 3.78
C THR A 31 22.85 -18.07 3.42
N LEU A 32 21.75 -18.20 4.17
CA LEU A 32 20.55 -17.37 3.99
C LEU A 32 20.82 -15.90 4.29
N GLY A 33 21.61 -15.61 5.32
CA GLY A 33 22.01 -14.26 5.67
C GLY A 33 22.86 -13.60 4.58
N ARG A 34 23.75 -14.36 3.92
CA ARG A 34 24.55 -13.86 2.80
C ARG A 34 23.70 -13.56 1.58
N SER A 35 22.75 -14.44 1.22
CA SER A 35 21.87 -14.21 0.07
C SER A 35 20.92 -13.04 0.31
N LEU A 36 20.29 -12.97 1.48
CA LEU A 36 19.41 -11.87 1.86
C LEU A 36 20.18 -10.55 1.99
N GLY A 37 21.40 -10.59 2.52
CA GLY A 37 22.28 -9.43 2.60
C GLY A 37 22.69 -8.90 1.22
N GLN A 38 22.96 -9.78 0.27
CA GLN A 38 23.24 -9.38 -1.12
C GLN A 38 22.00 -8.77 -1.78
N ALA A 39 20.83 -9.39 -1.62
CA ALA A 39 19.57 -8.86 -2.13
C ALA A 39 19.28 -7.47 -1.55
N ARG A 40 19.48 -7.28 -0.24
CA ARG A 40 19.29 -5.98 0.41
C ARG A 40 20.27 -4.91 -0.08
N ARG A 41 21.53 -5.28 -0.32
CA ARG A 41 22.52 -4.36 -0.93
C ARG A 41 22.13 -3.98 -2.36
N ALA A 42 21.66 -4.93 -3.16
CA ALA A 42 21.18 -4.66 -4.51
C ALA A 42 19.99 -3.71 -4.48
N MET A 43 18.98 -3.97 -3.64
CA MET A 43 17.83 -3.07 -3.44
C MET A 43 18.26 -1.68 -2.98
N ASN A 44 19.21 -1.57 -2.05
CA ASN A 44 19.72 -0.28 -1.60
C ASN A 44 20.49 0.46 -2.70
N GLY A 45 21.23 -0.26 -3.55
CA GLY A 45 21.92 0.32 -4.71
C GLY A 45 20.95 0.84 -5.76
N LEU A 46 19.89 0.10 -6.05
CA LEU A 46 18.81 0.53 -6.95
C LEU A 46 18.08 1.76 -6.39
N ARG A 47 17.73 1.75 -5.09
CA ARG A 47 17.15 2.93 -4.43
C ARG A 47 18.08 4.13 -4.51
N ALA A 48 19.39 3.95 -4.28
CA ALA A 48 20.36 5.04 -4.35
C ALA A 48 20.56 5.57 -5.78
N GLN A 49 20.39 4.75 -6.81
CA GLN A 49 20.41 5.19 -8.21
C GLN A 49 19.12 5.94 -8.56
N LEU A 50 17.97 5.40 -8.15
CA LEU A 50 16.68 6.08 -8.30
C LEU A 50 16.67 7.42 -7.56
N GLU A 51 17.15 7.50 -6.33
CA GLU A 51 17.22 8.77 -5.57
C GLU A 51 18.10 9.82 -6.27
N ARG A 52 19.21 9.39 -6.89
CA ARG A 52 20.10 10.29 -7.64
C ARG A 52 19.50 10.77 -8.96
N GLU A 53 18.57 10.00 -9.52
CA GLU A 53 17.90 10.33 -10.78
C GLU A 53 16.52 11.00 -10.55
N ILE A 54 15.90 10.73 -9.40
CA ILE A 54 14.66 11.32 -8.85
C ILE A 54 15.01 12.41 -7.84
N ASP A 55 16.18 13.04 -7.94
CA ASP A 55 16.46 14.36 -7.33
C ASP A 55 15.67 15.49 -8.06
N MET A 56 14.55 15.13 -8.70
CA MET A 56 13.41 16.02 -8.93
C MET A 56 12.42 15.80 -7.78
N PRO A 57 12.23 16.78 -6.90
CA PRO A 57 11.35 16.67 -5.74
C PRO A 57 9.89 16.62 -6.19
N ASP A 58 9.37 15.43 -6.52
CA ASP A 58 7.98 15.29 -6.97
C ASP A 58 7.33 13.94 -6.62
N LEU A 59 7.76 13.30 -5.53
CA LEU A 59 7.02 12.17 -4.93
C LEU A 59 6.39 12.49 -3.57
N ASP A 60 6.28 13.77 -3.22
CA ASP A 60 5.48 14.21 -2.08
C ASP A 60 4.08 14.62 -2.53
N SER A 61 3.13 13.68 -2.50
CA SER A 61 1.68 13.93 -2.47
C SER A 61 1.00 14.65 -3.65
N ALA A 62 1.74 15.33 -4.54
CA ALA A 62 1.19 16.09 -5.67
C ALA A 62 0.45 15.24 -6.71
N PRO A 63 0.90 14.01 -7.09
CA PRO A 63 0.18 13.17 -8.04
C PRO A 63 -1.17 12.68 -7.50
N LEU A 64 -1.23 12.37 -6.20
CA LEU A 64 -2.45 11.89 -5.54
C LEU A 64 -3.48 13.02 -5.38
N GLN A 65 -3.04 14.24 -5.07
CA GLN A 65 -3.93 15.40 -4.97
C GLN A 65 -4.51 15.82 -6.33
N ARG A 66 -3.72 15.74 -7.41
CA ARG A 66 -4.23 16.02 -8.78
C ARG A 66 -5.30 15.03 -9.20
N LEU A 67 -5.11 13.74 -8.90
CA LEU A 67 -6.08 12.70 -9.22
C LEU A 67 -7.39 12.89 -8.43
N GLU A 68 -7.33 13.24 -7.15
CA GLU A 68 -8.52 13.60 -6.37
C GLU A 68 -9.23 14.84 -6.93
N GLN A 69 -8.48 15.87 -7.38
CA GLN A 69 -9.07 17.07 -7.99
C GLN A 69 -9.75 16.75 -9.32
N GLU A 70 -9.15 15.92 -10.16
CA GLU A 70 -9.71 15.53 -11.46
C GLU A 70 -10.96 14.66 -11.29
N ILE A 71 -10.98 13.77 -10.29
CA ILE A 71 -12.17 13.01 -9.90
C ILE A 71 -13.27 13.95 -9.38
N ARG A 72 -12.93 14.91 -8.49
CA ARG A 72 -13.90 15.90 -8.00
C ARG A 72 -14.45 16.78 -9.12
N GLN A 73 -13.62 17.18 -10.08
CA GLN A 73 -14.02 18.00 -11.22
C GLN A 73 -14.86 17.19 -12.22
N GLY A 74 -14.47 15.95 -12.55
CA GLY A 74 -15.24 15.06 -13.41
C GLY A 74 -16.60 14.70 -12.80
N ILE A 75 -16.66 14.49 -11.48
CA ILE A 75 -17.91 14.31 -10.75
C ILE A 75 -18.74 15.61 -10.71
N SER A 76 -18.11 16.79 -10.74
CA SER A 76 -18.82 18.08 -10.79
C SER A 76 -19.36 18.43 -12.18
N LEU A 77 -18.80 17.88 -13.27
CA LEU A 77 -19.36 18.02 -14.62
C LEU A 77 -20.55 17.08 -14.88
N GLU A 78 -20.64 15.96 -14.16
CA GLU A 78 -21.74 14.99 -14.27
C GLU A 78 -22.85 15.22 -13.22
N ALA A 79 -22.62 16.09 -12.23
CA ALA A 79 -23.64 16.51 -11.27
C ALA A 79 -24.39 17.76 -11.76
N GLU A 80 -25.04 17.65 -12.92
CA GLU A 80 -26.16 18.52 -13.30
C GLU A 80 -27.44 17.84 -12.76
N PRO A 81 -28.02 18.29 -11.64
CA PRO A 81 -29.36 17.90 -11.26
C PRO A 81 -30.35 18.76 -12.07
N ALA A 82 -30.46 18.48 -13.36
CA ALA A 82 -31.58 18.93 -14.18
C ALA A 82 -32.08 17.70 -14.95
N SER A 83 -33.32 17.25 -14.84
CA SER A 83 -34.53 17.76 -14.23
C SER A 83 -35.46 16.56 -14.12
N ASP A 84 -36.33 16.51 -13.11
CA ASP A 84 -37.74 16.28 -13.44
C ASP A 84 -38.62 17.09 -12.50
N THR A 85 -38.70 18.37 -12.85
CA THR A 85 -39.92 19.13 -12.63
C THR A 85 -40.98 18.46 -13.52
N VAL A 86 -41.70 17.49 -12.97
CA VAL A 86 -42.90 16.94 -13.62
C VAL A 86 -43.90 18.11 -13.76
N PRO A 87 -44.26 18.53 -14.98
CA PRO A 87 -45.17 19.65 -15.19
C PRO A 87 -46.62 19.29 -14.80
N PRO A 88 -47.45 20.28 -14.46
CA PRO A 88 -48.79 20.07 -13.91
C PRO A 88 -49.78 19.60 -14.99
N PRO A 89 -50.69 18.65 -14.70
CA PRO A 89 -51.88 18.47 -15.53
C PRO A 89 -52.79 19.70 -15.36
N THR A 90 -53.04 20.36 -16.49
CA THR A 90 -53.89 21.54 -16.64
C THR A 90 -55.37 21.13 -16.60
N ALA A 91 -56.22 22.03 -16.10
CA ALA A 91 -57.67 22.17 -16.32
C ALA A 91 -58.64 21.44 -15.36
N ARG A 92 -59.20 22.20 -14.42
CA ARG A 92 -60.63 22.63 -14.36
C ARG A 92 -60.86 23.30 -13.00
N GLU A 93 -60.90 24.62 -12.92
CA GLU A 93 -62.09 25.43 -13.15
C GLU A 93 -63.28 25.02 -12.27
N ILE A 94 -63.81 26.04 -11.55
CA ILE A 94 -65.19 26.22 -11.07
C ILE A 94 -65.47 25.86 -9.59
N SER A 95 -65.50 26.93 -8.78
CA SER A 95 -66.59 27.32 -7.85
C SER A 95 -67.23 26.24 -6.95
N SER A 96 -67.11 26.39 -5.63
CA SER A 96 -68.18 26.90 -4.74
C SER A 96 -67.77 26.91 -3.28
#